data_AF-A0A9D7UTP5-F1
#
_entry.id   AF-A0A9D7UTP5-F1
#
_cell.length_a   1.000
_cell.length_b   1.000
_cell.length_c   1.000
_cell.angle_alpha   90.00
_cell.angle_beta   90.00
_cell.angle_gamma   90.00
#
_symmetry.space_group_name_H-M   'P 1'
#
loop_
_entity.id
_entity.type
_entity.pdbx_description
1 polymer ?
#
loop_
_entity_poly.entity_id
_entity_poly.type
_entity_poly.pdbx_seq_one_letter_code
_entity_poly.pdbx_strand_id
1 'polypeptide(L)'
;MDFRDTGRGADEINAGMIDVLEKESVVTETKSEEKAKPAPAPKKAVSSKSVDERRFNVVTDSSRDTLLTEFGKDTLQDRYLLPGESYQDLFARVAAAYADDEAHAQRLYDYISKLWFMPA
;
A
#
# COMPACT_ATOMS: atom_id res chain seq x y z
N MET A 1 -38.24 -0.24 38.89
CA MET A 1 -37.78 -1.44 39.61
C MET A 1 -36.33 -1.67 39.22
N ASP A 2 -35.46 -1.55 40.22
CA ASP A 2 -34.03 -1.81 40.19
C ASP A 2 -33.76 -3.33 40.00
N PHE A 3 -32.77 -3.70 39.18
CA PHE A 3 -32.25 -5.07 39.14
C PHE A 3 -30.76 -5.04 38.81
N ARG A 4 -29.99 -4.33 39.65
CA ARG A 4 -28.58 -4.65 39.83
C ARG A 4 -28.45 -5.77 40.85
N ASP A 5 -27.62 -6.73 40.48
CA ASP A 5 -26.98 -7.78 41.28
C ASP A 5 -27.55 -9.20 41.18
N THR A 6 -26.78 -10.05 40.50
CA THR A 6 -26.34 -11.36 41.04
C THR A 6 -25.21 -11.86 40.14
N GLY A 7 -23.98 -11.80 40.67
CA GLY A 7 -22.78 -12.27 40.00
C GLY A 7 -22.73 -13.79 39.81
N ARG A 8 -22.03 -14.21 38.74
CA ARG A 8 -21.27 -15.47 38.72
C ARG A 8 -20.31 -15.52 37.53
N GLY A 9 -19.02 -15.42 37.85
CA GLY A 9 -17.93 -16.25 37.30
C GLY A 9 -17.60 -16.18 35.81
N ALA A 10 -16.49 -15.52 35.49
CA ALA A 10 -15.49 -15.97 34.51
C ALA A 10 -14.28 -15.02 34.52
N ASP A 11 -13.51 -15.01 35.60
CA ASP A 11 -12.24 -14.29 35.68
C ASP A 11 -11.18 -15.21 36.28
N GLU A 12 -10.89 -16.33 35.61
CA GLU A 12 -9.72 -17.18 35.92
C GLU A 12 -9.40 -18.03 34.68
N ILE A 13 -8.45 -17.62 33.83
CA ILE A 13 -7.46 -18.48 33.14
C ILE A 13 -6.67 -17.70 32.06
N ASN A 14 -5.58 -17.02 32.45
CA ASN A 14 -4.31 -17.10 31.70
C ASN A 14 -3.20 -16.33 32.42
N ALA A 15 -2.73 -16.91 33.52
CA ALA A 15 -1.44 -16.56 34.08
C ALA A 15 -0.73 -17.87 34.43
N GLY A 16 0.35 -18.16 33.70
CA GLY A 16 1.30 -19.23 34.05
C GLY A 16 1.40 -20.36 33.04
N MET A 17 2.16 -20.15 31.97
CA MET A 17 2.97 -21.23 31.39
C MET A 17 4.06 -20.63 30.50
N ILE A 18 5.03 -20.05 31.19
CA ILE A 18 6.37 -19.85 30.69
C ILE A 18 7.15 -21.08 31.16
N ASP A 19 7.98 -21.61 30.27
CA ASP A 19 9.06 -22.56 30.52
C ASP A 19 8.78 -24.05 30.28
N VAL A 20 9.81 -24.71 29.74
CA VAL A 20 9.93 -26.14 29.37
C VAL A 20 9.52 -26.47 27.94
N LEU A 21 10.46 -26.30 27.00
CA LEU A 21 10.69 -27.23 25.88
C LEU A 21 12.08 -26.98 25.26
N GLU A 22 13.11 -27.30 26.05
CA GLU A 22 14.44 -27.63 25.56
C GLU A 22 14.61 -29.15 25.67
N LYS A 23 14.71 -29.86 24.53
CA LYS A 23 15.46 -31.12 24.39
C LYS A 23 15.51 -31.60 22.93
N GLU A 24 16.59 -31.19 22.28
CA GLU A 24 17.46 -31.98 21.39
C GLU A 24 16.83 -32.86 20.30
N SER A 25 17.04 -32.47 19.05
CA SER A 25 17.53 -33.42 18.04
C SER A 25 18.66 -32.79 17.24
N VAL A 26 19.70 -33.61 17.09
CA VAL A 26 21.09 -33.27 16.84
C VAL A 26 21.42 -33.55 15.37
N VAL A 27 22.23 -32.64 14.81
CA VAL A 27 23.16 -32.79 13.68
C VAL A 27 22.58 -32.90 12.27
N THR A 28 22.93 -31.89 11.46
CA THR A 28 23.71 -32.08 10.23
C THR A 28 24.41 -30.75 9.88
N GLU A 29 25.71 -30.66 10.14
CA GLU A 29 26.57 -29.70 9.45
C GLU A 29 26.96 -30.28 8.10
N THR A 30 26.63 -29.60 7.00
CA THR A 30 27.52 -29.50 5.83
C THR A 30 27.45 -28.08 5.30
N LYS A 31 28.58 -27.39 5.44
CA LYS A 31 28.90 -26.07 4.94
C LYS A 31 28.95 -26.06 3.41
N SER A 32 28.28 -25.11 2.77
CA SER A 32 28.53 -24.67 1.39
C SER A 32 28.08 -23.21 1.25
N GLU A 33 29.02 -22.38 0.80
CA GLU A 33 28.97 -20.92 0.75
C GLU A 33 28.03 -20.33 -0.33
N GLU A 34 27.81 -19.01 -0.19
CA GLU A 34 27.40 -18.03 -1.20
C GLU A 34 25.90 -18.02 -1.59
N LYS A 35 25.12 -16.96 -1.35
CA LYS A 35 25.43 -15.56 -1.66
C LYS A 35 24.56 -14.63 -0.80
N ALA A 36 25.21 -13.63 -0.23
CA ALA A 36 24.64 -12.63 0.67
C ALA A 36 23.39 -11.97 0.06
N LYS A 37 22.28 -12.18 0.76
CA LYS A 37 21.04 -11.41 0.65
C LYS A 37 21.38 -9.95 1.02
N PRO A 38 21.26 -8.96 0.12
CA PRO A 38 21.47 -7.59 0.55
C PRO A 38 20.40 -7.25 1.59
N ALA A 39 20.87 -6.74 2.72
CA ALA A 39 20.05 -6.29 3.83
C ALA A 39 18.88 -5.42 3.34
N PRO A 40 17.68 -5.51 3.95
CA PRO A 40 16.62 -4.56 3.63
C PRO A 40 17.16 -3.15 3.97
N ALA A 41 17.35 -2.35 2.93
CA ALA A 41 17.69 -0.94 3.02
C ALA A 41 16.75 -0.26 4.03
N PRO A 42 17.21 0.77 4.76
CA PRO A 42 16.38 1.43 5.76
C PRO A 42 15.13 1.95 5.03
N LYS A 43 13.95 1.46 5.45
CA LYS A 43 12.68 1.94 4.95
C LYS A 43 12.67 3.44 5.15
N LYS A 44 12.81 4.22 4.06
CA LYS A 44 12.64 5.67 4.10
C LYS A 44 11.32 5.93 4.80
N ALA A 45 11.32 6.83 5.79
CA ALA A 45 10.13 7.15 6.54
C ALA A 45 9.02 7.55 5.54
N VAL A 46 8.02 6.69 5.42
CA VAL A 46 6.91 6.87 4.47
C VAL A 46 6.12 8.07 5.00
N SER A 47 6.27 9.21 4.33
CA SER A 47 5.49 10.40 4.63
C SER A 47 4.18 10.33 3.86
N SER A 48 3.06 10.68 4.49
CA SER A 48 1.74 10.70 3.86
C SER A 48 1.58 11.70 2.70
N LYS A 49 2.64 12.45 2.37
CA LYS A 49 2.67 13.48 1.32
C LYS A 49 3.76 13.25 0.26
N SER A 50 4.26 12.03 0.12
CA SER A 50 5.29 11.70 -0.87
C SER A 50 4.80 10.68 -1.88
N VAL A 51 5.19 10.85 -3.14
CA VAL A 51 4.92 9.89 -4.22
C VAL A 51 5.94 8.76 -4.13
N ASP A 52 5.49 7.53 -3.91
CA ASP A 52 6.34 6.33 -4.01
C ASP A 52 6.69 6.02 -5.48
N GLU A 53 7.75 5.24 -5.69
CA GLU A 53 8.12 4.77 -7.03
C GLU A 53 6.97 3.94 -7.64
N ARG A 54 6.61 4.25 -8.89
CA ARG A 54 5.50 3.59 -9.57
C ARG A 54 5.82 2.10 -9.79
N ARG A 55 4.85 1.24 -9.49
CA ARG A 55 4.98 -0.22 -9.69
C ARG A 55 5.14 -0.63 -11.15
N PHE A 56 4.55 0.14 -12.07
CA PHE A 56 4.57 -0.09 -13.51
C PHE A 56 4.96 1.19 -14.25
N ASN A 57 5.63 1.05 -15.39
CA ASN A 57 6.03 2.17 -16.22
C ASN A 57 4.89 2.58 -17.19
N VAL A 58 3.97 3.42 -16.69
CA VAL A 58 2.86 3.94 -17.50
C VAL A 58 3.31 5.17 -18.30
N VAL A 59 3.03 5.16 -19.61
CA VAL A 59 3.29 6.29 -20.50
C VAL A 59 2.18 7.33 -20.33
N THR A 60 2.55 8.52 -19.89
CA THR A 60 1.62 9.64 -19.66
C THR A 60 1.55 10.58 -20.85
N ASP A 61 0.39 11.22 -21.02
CA ASP A 61 0.07 12.15 -22.10
C ASP A 61 -0.59 13.41 -21.51
N SER A 62 0.19 14.49 -21.39
CA SER A 62 -0.27 15.78 -20.85
C SER A 62 -1.27 16.51 -21.75
N SER A 63 -1.43 16.09 -23.01
CA SER A 63 -2.45 16.70 -23.88
C SER A 63 -3.88 16.45 -23.37
N ARG A 64 -4.08 15.39 -22.58
CA ARG A 64 -5.38 15.02 -22.01
C ARG A 64 -5.82 15.93 -20.87
N ASP A 65 -4.94 16.77 -20.34
CA ASP A 65 -5.29 17.80 -19.36
C ASP A 65 -6.30 18.81 -19.94
N THR A 66 -6.41 18.93 -21.26
CA THR A 66 -7.43 19.77 -21.91
C THR A 66 -8.84 19.23 -21.74
N LEU A 67 -9.02 17.96 -21.38
CA LEU A 67 -10.33 17.37 -21.09
C LEU A 67 -10.87 17.81 -19.74
N LEU A 68 -10.01 18.26 -18.83
CA LEU A 68 -10.39 18.75 -17.50
C LEU A 68 -10.86 20.21 -17.58
N THR A 69 -11.96 20.51 -16.91
CA THR A 69 -12.41 21.88 -16.67
C THR A 69 -11.50 22.54 -15.63
N GLU A 70 -11.45 23.88 -15.63
CA GLU A 70 -10.66 24.62 -14.64
C GLU A 70 -11.07 24.29 -13.20
N PHE A 71 -12.38 24.20 -12.93
CA PHE A 71 -12.87 23.75 -11.63
C PHE A 71 -12.43 22.32 -11.27
N GLY A 72 -12.42 21.40 -12.25
CA GLY A 72 -11.92 20.04 -12.06
C GLY A 72 -10.44 20.02 -11.70
N LYS A 73 -9.63 20.85 -12.36
CA LYS A 73 -8.20 21.01 -12.08
C LYS A 73 -7.95 21.56 -10.68
N ASP A 74 -8.66 22.62 -10.30
CA ASP A 74 -8.52 23.24 -8.98
C ASP A 74 -8.89 22.25 -7.85
N THR A 75 -10.00 21.53 -8.01
CA THR A 75 -10.45 20.55 -7.01
C THR A 75 -9.49 19.36 -6.87
N LEU A 76 -8.86 18.92 -7.97
CA LEU A 76 -7.83 17.89 -7.94
C LEU A 76 -6.56 18.41 -7.27
N GLN A 77 -6.15 19.64 -7.59
CA GLN A 77 -4.94 20.24 -7.04
C GLN A 77 -5.03 20.45 -5.53
N ASP A 78 -6.20 20.83 -5.02
CA ASP A 78 -6.40 21.10 -3.59
C ASP A 78 -6.33 19.84 -2.72
N ARG A 79 -6.87 18.70 -3.20
CA ARG A 79 -7.10 17.51 -2.36
C ARG A 79 -6.39 16.22 -2.80
N TYR A 80 -5.98 16.11 -4.05
CA TYR A 80 -5.55 14.83 -4.64
C TYR A 80 -4.10 14.84 -5.14
N LEU A 81 -3.60 15.98 -5.59
CA LEU A 81 -2.22 16.09 -6.08
C LEU A 81 -1.24 16.09 -4.91
N LEU A 82 -0.19 15.30 -5.06
CA LEU A 82 0.97 15.39 -4.19
C LEU A 82 1.90 16.54 -4.64
N PRO A 83 2.80 17.04 -3.76
CA PRO A 83 3.72 18.11 -4.12
C PRO A 83 4.58 17.74 -5.34
N GLY A 84 4.48 18.53 -6.42
CA GLY A 84 5.22 18.31 -7.66
C GLY A 84 4.64 17.24 -8.60
N GLU A 85 3.44 16.72 -8.31
CA GLU A 85 2.73 15.76 -9.16
C GLU A 85 1.84 16.48 -10.20
N SER A 86 1.78 15.99 -11.44
CA SER A 86 0.82 16.46 -12.45
C SER A 86 -0.50 15.69 -12.38
N TYR A 87 -1.56 16.19 -13.04
CA TYR A 87 -2.84 15.45 -13.12
C TYR A 87 -2.67 14.07 -13.78
N GLN A 88 -1.82 13.99 -14.81
CA GLN A 88 -1.54 12.73 -15.49
C GLN A 88 -0.70 11.78 -14.63
N ASP A 89 0.22 12.30 -13.82
CA ASP A 89 0.96 11.49 -12.85
C ASP A 89 0.03 10.91 -11.78
N LEU A 90 -0.94 11.69 -11.29
CA LEU A 90 -2.00 11.20 -10.40
C LEU A 90 -2.76 10.03 -11.05
N PHE A 91 -3.21 10.18 -12.30
CA PHE A 91 -3.94 9.13 -13.00
C PHE A 91 -3.06 7.89 -13.24
N ALA A 92 -1.79 8.06 -13.58
CA ALA A 92 -0.84 6.95 -13.75
C ALA A 92 -0.57 6.22 -12.43
N ARG A 93 -0.45 6.95 -11.31
CA ARG A 93 -0.29 6.36 -9.97
C ARG A 93 -1.50 5.54 -9.58
N VAL A 94 -2.71 6.08 -9.79
CA VAL A 94 -3.96 5.38 -9.52
C VAL A 94 -4.07 4.13 -10.39
N ALA A 95 -3.80 4.23 -11.69
CA ALA A 95 -3.83 3.09 -12.60
C ALA A 95 -2.84 1.99 -12.17
N ALA A 96 -1.62 2.36 -11.77
CA ALA A 96 -0.62 1.41 -11.30
C ALA A 96 -0.98 0.73 -9.97
N ALA A 97 -1.78 1.39 -9.11
CA ALA A 97 -2.23 0.84 -7.85
C ALA A 97 -3.31 -0.25 -8.02
N TYR A 98 -4.19 -0.09 -9.00
CA TYR A 98 -5.29 -1.03 -9.28
C TYR A 98 -4.95 -2.10 -10.33
N ALA A 99 -3.80 -2.00 -11.00
CA ALA A 99 -3.39 -2.93 -12.04
C ALA A 99 -2.67 -4.16 -11.49
N ASP A 100 -2.84 -5.29 -12.20
CA ASP A 100 -2.12 -6.54 -11.95
C ASP A 100 -0.78 -6.61 -12.71
N ASP A 101 -0.73 -5.99 -13.89
CA ASP A 101 0.41 -5.99 -14.80
C ASP A 101 0.56 -4.64 -15.53
N GLU A 102 1.70 -4.43 -16.21
CA GLU A 102 2.02 -3.18 -16.90
C GLU A 102 1.05 -2.86 -18.04
N ALA A 103 0.61 -3.86 -18.81
CA ALA A 103 -0.35 -3.65 -19.89
C ALA A 103 -1.75 -3.34 -19.32
N HIS A 104 -2.13 -3.94 -18.20
CA HIS A 104 -3.34 -3.59 -17.48
C HIS A 104 -3.28 -2.14 -16.96
N ALA A 105 -2.14 -1.72 -16.39
CA ALA A 105 -1.94 -0.35 -15.92
C ALA A 105 -2.09 0.68 -17.05
N GLN A 106 -1.51 0.41 -18.22
CA GLN A 106 -1.64 1.31 -19.36
C GLN A 106 -3.10 1.43 -19.84
N ARG A 107 -3.84 0.30 -19.91
CA ARG A 107 -5.27 0.32 -20.27
C ARG A 107 -6.10 1.12 -19.26
N LEU A 108 -5.88 0.91 -17.97
CA LEU A 108 -6.55 1.67 -16.90
C LEU A 108 -6.26 3.17 -17.03
N TYR A 109 -4.98 3.53 -17.23
CA TYR A 109 -4.58 4.91 -17.45
C TYR A 109 -5.27 5.53 -18.66
N ASP A 110 -5.36 4.81 -19.78
CA ASP A 110 -6.02 5.30 -20.99
C ASP A 110 -7.51 5.61 -20.80
N TYR A 111 -8.19 4.85 -19.95
CA TYR A 111 -9.61 5.08 -19.64
C TYR A 111 -9.79 6.23 -18.65
N ILE A 112 -8.97 6.28 -17.60
CA ILE A 112 -9.05 7.33 -16.57
C ILE A 112 -8.67 8.69 -17.15
N SER A 113 -7.59 8.76 -17.93
CA SER A 113 -7.12 10.02 -18.54
C SER A 113 -8.07 10.56 -19.62
N LYS A 114 -8.95 9.72 -20.19
CA LYS A 114 -10.07 10.14 -21.06
C LYS A 114 -11.36 10.45 -20.28
N LEU A 115 -11.31 10.41 -18.95
CA LEU A 115 -12.43 10.66 -18.04
C LEU A 115 -13.62 9.71 -18.26
N TRP A 116 -13.38 8.48 -18.74
CA TRP A 116 -14.44 7.50 -18.94
C TRP A 116 -14.96 6.90 -17.64
N PHE A 117 -14.09 6.83 -16.63
CA PHE A 117 -14.44 6.54 -15.26
C PHE A 117 -13.37 7.10 -14.33
N MET A 118 -13.68 7.16 -13.03
CA MET A 118 -12.71 7.48 -11.99
C MET A 118 -12.93 6.56 -10.79
N PRO A 119 -11.90 5.86 -10.30
CA PRO A 119 -12.02 5.06 -9.09
C PRO A 119 -12.23 5.96 -7.86
N ALA A 120 -12.98 5.44 -6.88
CA ALA A 120 -13.38 6.14 -5.65
C ALA A 120 -12.36 6.00 -4.51
#